data_AF-A0A952FUG0-F1
#
_entry.id   AF-A0A952FUG0-F1
#
_cell.length_a   1.000
_cell.length_b   1.000
_cell.length_c   1.000
_cell.angle_alpha   90.00
_cell.angle_beta   90.00
_cell.angle_gamma   90.00
#
_symmetry.space_group_name_H-M   'P 1'
#
loop_
_entity.id
_entity.type
_entity.pdbx_description
1 polymer ?
#
loop_
_entity_poly.entity_id
_entity_poly.type
_entity_poly.pdbx_seq_one_letter_code
_entity_poly.pdbx_strand_id
1 'polypeptide(L)'
;LAPDALHAILERQHYRLAHWRVSAAEINYRRFFDIDDLVAVRVEDPAVFDATHGRILAAVAAGQVQGLRIDHIDGLADPAGYLARLRQAVDAVRPAGAPFTIWVEKILAEGEDLPAGWPVEGTTGYEVANAIHALQVDPAAAGPIRAAYARFTGDGDSMADTIRRCRRAVIEGNLAAPFEALVDAVDRQAYAGWDTRDLTRADLREALAAVIEHLQAYRGYPGDGGTFSLDAAIARARETVPGPALDAVAKLVSGRVPGDEAALILQRFQQLRLPRRLRPPPAGLARRAVVAVDP
;
A
#
# COMPACT_ATOMS: atom_id res chain seq x y z
N LEU A 1 -25.94 37.12 1.52
CA LEU A 1 -24.77 37.65 2.26
C LEU A 1 -23.80 38.24 1.25
N ALA A 2 -23.14 39.36 1.55
CA ALA A 2 -22.04 39.84 0.72
C ALA A 2 -20.88 38.82 0.76
N PRO A 3 -20.04 38.72 -0.30
CA PRO A 3 -18.92 37.78 -0.33
C PRO A 3 -18.03 37.80 0.93
N ASP A 4 -17.66 38.98 1.41
CA ASP A 4 -16.82 39.12 2.61
C ASP A 4 -17.50 38.64 3.89
N ALA A 5 -18.82 38.85 4.00
CA ALA A 5 -19.59 38.37 5.13
C ALA A 5 -19.71 36.83 5.13
N LEU A 6 -19.83 36.22 3.94
CA LEU A 6 -19.79 34.76 3.80
C LEU A 6 -18.39 34.21 4.12
N HIS A 7 -17.33 34.86 3.63
CA HIS A 7 -15.95 34.49 3.94
C HIS A 7 -15.68 34.53 5.45
N ALA A 8 -16.07 35.59 6.14
CA ALA A 8 -15.90 35.70 7.60
C ALA A 8 -16.64 34.61 8.41
N ILE A 9 -17.72 34.02 7.85
CA ILE A 9 -18.40 32.87 8.46
C ILE A 9 -17.61 31.59 8.19
N LEU A 10 -17.10 31.40 6.98
CA LEU A 10 -16.28 30.24 6.61
C LEU A 10 -14.98 30.18 7.42
N GLU A 11 -14.33 31.31 7.68
CA GLU A 11 -13.10 31.38 8.51
C GLU A 11 -13.31 31.00 9.98
N ARG A 12 -14.55 30.84 10.44
CA ARG A 12 -14.88 30.38 11.81
C ARG A 12 -15.16 28.89 11.91
N GLN A 13 -15.17 28.16 10.79
CA GLN A 13 -15.50 26.75 10.78
C GLN A 13 -14.30 25.88 11.18
N HIS A 14 -14.56 24.67 11.67
CA HIS A 14 -13.52 23.66 11.93
C HIS A 14 -12.96 23.02 10.65
N TYR A 15 -13.50 23.39 9.49
CA TYR A 15 -13.05 22.98 8.17
C TYR A 15 -12.72 24.20 7.32
N ARG A 16 -11.77 24.04 6.40
CA ARG A 16 -11.48 25.05 5.37
C ARG A 16 -11.94 24.50 4.03
N LEU A 17 -12.85 25.20 3.36
CA LEU A 17 -13.16 24.92 1.96
C LEU A 17 -12.01 25.45 1.10
N ALA A 18 -11.44 24.59 0.26
CA ALA A 18 -10.36 24.94 -0.65
C ALA A 18 -10.68 24.45 -2.06
N HIS A 19 -10.07 25.08 -3.06
CA HIS A 19 -10.14 24.58 -4.42
C HIS A 19 -9.49 23.19 -4.49
N TRP A 20 -10.11 22.21 -5.17
CA TRP A 20 -9.70 20.79 -5.15
C TRP A 20 -8.21 20.54 -5.44
N ARG A 21 -7.58 21.36 -6.30
CA ARG A 21 -6.12 21.26 -6.59
C ARG A 21 -5.21 21.50 -5.38
N VAL A 22 -5.69 22.20 -4.35
CA VAL A 22 -4.96 22.44 -3.10
C VAL A 22 -4.78 21.13 -2.31
N SER A 23 -5.67 20.15 -2.51
CA SER A 23 -5.65 18.85 -1.82
C SER A 23 -4.31 18.12 -1.97
N ALA A 24 -3.71 18.14 -3.17
CA ALA A 24 -2.44 17.46 -3.42
C ALA A 24 -1.30 17.96 -2.51
N ALA A 25 -1.33 19.22 -2.08
CA ALA A 25 -0.28 19.85 -1.28
C ALA A 25 -0.63 20.07 0.20
N GLU A 26 -1.91 20.29 0.53
CA GLU A 26 -2.29 20.75 1.88
C GLU A 26 -3.33 19.86 2.59
N ILE A 27 -3.69 18.70 2.03
CA ILE A 27 -4.64 17.82 2.71
C ILE A 27 -4.05 17.33 4.05
N ASN A 28 -4.85 17.44 5.11
CA ASN A 28 -4.43 17.15 6.49
C ASN A 28 -5.09 15.89 7.07
N TYR A 29 -5.74 15.08 6.23
CA TYR A 29 -6.32 13.79 6.60
C TYR A 29 -5.92 12.71 5.60
N ARG A 30 -5.92 11.45 6.04
CA ARG A 30 -5.61 10.31 5.16
C ARG A 30 -6.80 10.00 4.27
N ARG A 31 -6.54 9.81 2.97
CA ARG A 31 -7.53 9.44 1.95
C ARG A 31 -7.38 8.00 1.51
N PHE A 32 -8.40 7.47 0.82
CA PHE A 32 -8.26 6.30 -0.03
C PHE A 32 -7.66 6.73 -1.38
N PHE A 33 -6.38 6.40 -1.61
CA PHE A 33 -5.60 6.94 -2.73
C PHE A 33 -5.61 8.48 -2.76
N ASP A 34 -5.93 9.07 -3.90
CA ASP A 34 -6.04 10.51 -4.16
C ASP A 34 -7.49 10.99 -4.26
N ILE A 35 -8.45 10.21 -3.74
CA ILE A 35 -9.88 10.54 -3.76
C ILE A 35 -10.25 11.36 -2.52
N ASP A 36 -10.54 12.64 -2.73
CA ASP A 36 -10.83 13.61 -1.66
C ASP A 36 -12.06 13.27 -0.83
N ASP A 37 -13.05 12.65 -1.45
CA ASP A 37 -14.34 12.29 -0.84
C ASP A 37 -14.26 11.04 0.07
N LEU A 38 -13.14 10.31 0.04
CA LEU A 38 -12.96 9.07 0.81
C LEU A 38 -11.94 9.24 1.93
N VAL A 39 -12.44 9.65 3.10
CA VAL A 39 -11.64 9.81 4.33
C VAL A 39 -11.41 8.46 5.00
N ALA A 40 -10.16 8.16 5.37
CA ALA A 40 -9.82 6.92 6.04
C ALA A 40 -10.26 6.91 7.51
N VAL A 41 -10.70 5.75 7.98
CA VAL A 41 -11.08 5.52 9.39
C VAL A 41 -9.97 4.79 10.15
N ARG A 42 -9.88 5.09 11.45
CA ARG A 42 -8.92 4.48 12.39
C ARG A 42 -9.49 3.19 12.98
N VAL A 43 -9.72 2.18 12.14
CA VAL A 43 -10.35 0.91 12.54
C VAL A 43 -9.51 0.10 13.54
N GLU A 44 -8.23 0.44 13.71
CA GLU A 44 -7.39 -0.13 14.76
C GLU A 44 -7.92 0.20 16.17
N ASP A 45 -8.60 1.34 16.34
CA ASP A 45 -9.29 1.72 17.57
C ASP A 45 -10.51 0.80 17.80
N PRO A 46 -10.61 0.10 18.95
CA PRO A 46 -11.73 -0.77 19.27
C PRO A 46 -13.10 -0.08 19.16
N ALA A 47 -13.23 1.16 19.61
CA ALA A 47 -14.52 1.87 19.56
C ALA A 47 -14.96 2.16 18.12
N VAL A 48 -14.00 2.45 17.24
CA VAL A 48 -14.27 2.65 15.80
C VAL A 48 -14.61 1.32 15.12
N PHE A 49 -13.91 0.24 15.46
CA PHE A 49 -14.24 -1.09 14.97
C PHE A 49 -15.68 -1.47 15.33
N ASP A 50 -16.05 -1.37 16.61
CA ASP A 50 -17.39 -1.73 17.09
C ASP A 50 -18.48 -0.90 16.40
N ALA A 51 -18.27 0.42 16.29
CA ALA A 51 -19.21 1.32 15.63
C ALA A 51 -19.41 1.01 14.14
N THR A 52 -18.34 0.61 13.44
CA THR A 52 -18.38 0.33 12.00
C THR A 52 -18.85 -1.09 11.68
N HIS A 53 -18.65 -2.05 12.58
CA HIS A 53 -18.93 -3.47 12.33
C HIS A 53 -20.24 -3.96 12.95
N GLY A 54 -20.88 -3.21 13.86
CA GLY A 54 -22.07 -3.67 14.58
C GLY A 54 -23.20 -4.19 13.68
N ARG A 55 -23.50 -3.50 12.56
CA ARG A 55 -24.53 -3.98 11.60
C ARG A 55 -24.10 -5.21 10.81
N ILE A 56 -22.82 -5.30 10.46
CA ILE A 56 -22.26 -6.47 9.76
C ILE A 56 -22.37 -7.69 10.67
N LEU A 57 -21.94 -7.55 11.92
CA LEU A 57 -22.00 -8.62 12.91
C LEU A 57 -23.44 -9.02 13.25
N ALA A 58 -24.39 -8.07 13.29
CA ALA A 58 -25.80 -8.40 13.46
C ALA A 58 -26.34 -9.25 12.30
N ALA A 59 -25.94 -8.96 11.05
CA ALA A 59 -26.32 -9.77 9.89
C ALA A 59 -25.68 -11.17 9.92
N VAL A 60 -24.43 -11.28 10.39
CA VAL A 60 -23.77 -12.57 10.65
C VAL A 60 -24.52 -13.36 11.73
N ALA A 61 -24.88 -12.72 12.84
CA ALA A 61 -25.62 -13.33 13.94
C ALA A 61 -27.00 -13.85 13.52
N ALA A 62 -27.68 -13.10 12.65
CA ALA A 62 -28.95 -13.50 12.05
C ALA A 62 -28.82 -14.58 10.97
N GLY A 63 -27.60 -15.04 10.65
CA GLY A 63 -27.33 -16.03 9.61
C GLY A 63 -27.61 -15.53 8.18
N GLN A 64 -27.73 -14.21 7.98
CA GLN A 64 -28.02 -13.59 6.68
C GLN A 64 -26.78 -13.53 5.77
N VAL A 65 -25.59 -13.58 6.37
CA VAL A 65 -24.29 -13.55 5.70
C VAL A 65 -23.48 -14.76 6.13
N GLN A 66 -22.81 -15.42 5.18
CA GLN A 66 -21.99 -16.63 5.42
C GLN A 66 -20.50 -16.40 5.11
N GLY A 67 -20.15 -15.19 4.69
CA GLY A 67 -18.77 -14.80 4.49
C GLY A 67 -18.59 -13.31 4.29
N LEU A 68 -17.37 -12.83 4.46
CA LEU A 68 -16.97 -11.44 4.25
C LEU A 68 -15.86 -11.36 3.21
N ARG A 69 -15.92 -10.33 2.37
CA ARG A 69 -14.79 -9.91 1.53
C ARG A 69 -14.34 -8.55 2.04
N ILE A 70 -13.11 -8.48 2.52
CA ILE A 70 -12.53 -7.25 3.07
C ILE A 70 -11.95 -6.45 1.92
N ASP A 71 -12.51 -5.27 1.72
CA ASP A 71 -11.97 -4.30 0.78
C ASP A 71 -10.65 -3.73 1.32
N HIS A 72 -9.66 -3.64 0.43
CA HIS A 72 -8.46 -2.87 0.65
C HIS A 72 -7.74 -3.07 2.01
N ILE A 73 -7.34 -4.32 2.28
CA ILE A 73 -6.72 -4.68 3.56
C ILE A 73 -5.39 -3.96 3.83
N ASP A 74 -4.60 -3.67 2.78
CA ASP A 74 -3.30 -3.02 2.88
C ASP A 74 -3.38 -1.52 3.24
N GLY A 75 -4.59 -0.95 3.34
CA GLY A 75 -4.78 0.44 3.78
C GLY A 75 -4.83 0.61 5.29
N LEU A 76 -4.97 -0.49 6.04
CA LEU A 76 -5.11 -0.46 7.49
C LEU A 76 -3.78 -0.19 8.20
N ALA A 77 -3.87 0.32 9.43
CA ALA A 77 -2.72 0.50 10.33
C ALA A 77 -2.14 -0.84 10.77
N ASP A 78 -3.02 -1.73 11.20
CA ASP A 78 -2.67 -3.08 11.63
C ASP A 78 -3.62 -4.10 10.98
N PRO A 79 -3.32 -4.54 9.74
CA PRO A 79 -4.12 -5.54 9.05
C PRO A 79 -4.25 -6.86 9.83
N ALA A 80 -3.17 -7.30 10.48
CA ALA A 80 -3.15 -8.58 11.21
C ALA A 80 -4.06 -8.50 12.45
N GLY A 81 -3.91 -7.44 13.26
CA GLY A 81 -4.77 -7.20 14.42
C GLY A 81 -6.23 -6.98 14.04
N TYR A 82 -6.50 -6.27 12.93
CA TYR A 82 -7.85 -6.12 12.39
C TYR A 82 -8.48 -7.48 12.04
N LEU A 83 -7.77 -8.32 11.28
CA LEU A 83 -8.29 -9.63 10.85
C LEU A 83 -8.48 -10.58 12.04
N ALA A 84 -7.58 -10.56 13.01
CA ALA A 84 -7.72 -11.32 14.26
C ALA A 84 -8.97 -10.90 15.04
N ARG A 85 -9.17 -9.59 15.23
CA ARG A 85 -10.35 -9.04 15.90
C ARG A 85 -11.63 -9.39 15.14
N LEU A 86 -11.63 -9.24 13.82
CA LEU A 86 -12.78 -9.57 12.97
C LEU A 86 -13.16 -11.04 13.06
N ARG A 87 -12.18 -11.95 12.95
CA ARG A 87 -12.42 -13.39 13.06
C ARG A 87 -13.03 -13.74 14.43
N GLN A 88 -12.46 -13.22 15.51
CA GLN A 88 -13.00 -13.42 16.86
C GLN A 88 -14.44 -12.90 17.00
N ALA A 89 -14.72 -11.70 16.51
CA ALA A 89 -16.05 -11.10 16.57
C ALA A 89 -17.08 -11.89 15.76
N VAL A 90 -16.72 -12.37 14.58
CA VAL A 90 -17.56 -13.24 13.73
C VAL A 90 -17.82 -14.57 14.42
N ASP A 91 -16.78 -15.24 14.92
CA ASP A 91 -16.90 -16.55 15.55
C ASP A 91 -17.75 -16.49 16.83
N ALA A 92 -17.74 -15.36 17.54
CA ALA A 92 -18.56 -15.14 18.73
C ALA A 92 -20.06 -15.00 18.45
N VAL A 93 -20.45 -14.57 17.25
CA VAL A 93 -21.85 -14.26 16.92
C VAL A 93 -22.47 -15.17 15.88
N ARG A 94 -21.68 -15.84 15.02
CA ARG A 94 -22.20 -16.71 13.96
C ARG A 94 -22.98 -17.89 14.54
N PRO A 95 -24.01 -18.42 13.83
CA PRO A 95 -24.70 -19.63 14.23
C PRO A 95 -23.74 -20.81 14.47
N ALA A 96 -23.97 -21.58 15.54
CA ALA A 96 -23.11 -22.69 15.92
C ALA A 96 -22.97 -23.72 14.79
N GLY A 97 -21.73 -24.10 14.48
CA GLY A 97 -21.42 -25.08 13.42
C GLY A 97 -21.55 -24.54 11.99
N ALA A 98 -21.92 -23.27 11.78
CA ALA A 98 -21.96 -22.68 10.44
C ALA A 98 -20.54 -22.34 9.96
N PRO A 99 -20.11 -22.83 8.78
CA PRO A 99 -18.85 -22.38 8.17
C PRO A 99 -18.96 -20.88 7.86
N PHE A 100 -17.87 -20.15 8.05
CA PHE A 100 -17.83 -18.73 7.73
C PHE A 100 -16.47 -18.34 7.14
N THR A 101 -16.50 -17.73 5.96
CA THR A 101 -15.30 -17.43 5.19
C THR A 101 -15.00 -15.94 5.16
N ILE A 102 -13.73 -15.56 5.26
CA ILE A 102 -13.22 -14.21 5.15
C ILE A 102 -12.16 -14.20 4.04
N TRP A 103 -12.42 -13.47 2.96
CA TRP A 103 -11.44 -13.17 1.91
C TRP A 103 -10.93 -11.75 2.05
N VAL A 104 -9.71 -11.50 1.58
CA VAL A 104 -9.13 -10.15 1.54
C VAL A 104 -8.86 -9.72 0.10
N GLU A 105 -9.26 -8.50 -0.25
CA GLU A 105 -8.70 -7.86 -1.43
C GLU A 105 -7.26 -7.43 -1.10
N LYS A 106 -6.32 -8.30 -1.49
CA LYS A 106 -4.88 -8.04 -1.43
C LYS A 106 -4.29 -8.37 -2.78
N ILE A 107 -3.44 -7.48 -3.29
CA ILE A 107 -2.76 -7.73 -4.55
C ILE A 107 -1.34 -8.21 -4.29
N LEU A 108 -1.12 -9.52 -4.44
CA LEU A 108 0.20 -10.14 -4.27
C LEU A 108 1.12 -9.78 -5.44
N ALA A 109 2.39 -9.54 -5.13
CA ALA A 109 3.49 -9.49 -6.08
C ALA A 109 3.91 -10.91 -6.50
N GLU A 110 4.79 -11.00 -7.50
CA GLU A 110 5.33 -12.28 -7.97
C GLU A 110 6.12 -12.96 -6.85
N GLY A 111 5.77 -14.19 -6.49
CA GLY A 111 6.42 -14.94 -5.41
C GLY A 111 6.19 -14.35 -4.00
N GLU A 112 5.23 -13.44 -3.86
CA GLU A 112 4.74 -12.99 -2.56
C GLU A 112 3.59 -13.90 -2.11
N ASP A 113 3.72 -14.48 -0.94
CA ASP A 113 2.65 -15.25 -0.30
C ASP A 113 1.80 -14.33 0.59
N LEU A 114 0.53 -14.70 0.79
CA LEU A 114 -0.29 -14.08 1.82
C LEU A 114 0.32 -14.40 3.20
N PRO A 115 0.42 -13.43 4.14
CA PRO A 115 1.01 -13.69 5.44
C PRO A 115 0.34 -14.86 6.15
N ALA A 116 1.11 -15.90 6.50
CA ALA A 116 0.59 -17.17 7.03
C ALA A 116 -0.20 -17.03 8.34
N GLY A 117 0.03 -15.95 9.11
CA GLY A 117 -0.68 -15.67 10.35
C GLY A 117 -2.05 -15.00 10.16
N TRP A 118 -2.45 -14.63 8.94
CA TRP A 118 -3.74 -13.98 8.73
C TRP A 118 -4.88 -15.02 8.77
N PRO A 119 -5.91 -14.83 9.64
CA PRO A 119 -6.98 -15.80 9.82
C PRO A 119 -8.05 -15.69 8.72
N VAL A 120 -7.65 -15.86 7.47
CA VAL A 120 -8.47 -15.67 6.25
C VAL A 120 -8.28 -16.85 5.30
N GLU A 121 -9.26 -17.10 4.45
CA GLU A 121 -9.23 -18.24 3.52
C GLU A 121 -8.47 -17.95 2.23
N GLY A 122 -8.14 -16.68 1.96
CA GLY A 122 -7.31 -16.30 0.83
C GLY A 122 -7.56 -14.88 0.35
N THR A 123 -7.07 -14.59 -0.85
CA THR A 123 -7.31 -13.32 -1.52
C THR A 123 -8.60 -13.37 -2.36
N THR A 124 -8.91 -12.28 -3.06
CA THR A 124 -9.97 -12.24 -4.09
C THR A 124 -9.55 -12.82 -5.44
N GLY A 125 -8.34 -13.34 -5.61
CA GLY A 125 -7.93 -14.20 -6.74
C GLY A 125 -7.23 -13.51 -7.91
N TYR A 126 -6.65 -12.32 -7.73
CA TYR A 126 -5.93 -11.62 -8.81
C TYR A 126 -4.71 -12.39 -9.34
N GLU A 127 -4.06 -13.18 -8.48
CA GLU A 127 -2.97 -14.09 -8.81
C GLU A 127 -3.42 -15.17 -9.81
N VAL A 128 -4.64 -15.71 -9.64
CA VAL A 128 -5.23 -16.68 -10.56
C VAL A 128 -5.61 -16.01 -11.87
N ALA A 129 -6.25 -14.84 -11.81
CA ALA A 129 -6.61 -14.08 -13.01
C ALA A 129 -5.38 -13.75 -13.87
N ASN A 130 -4.28 -13.33 -13.23
CA ASN A 130 -3.01 -13.07 -13.92
C ASN A 130 -2.43 -14.34 -14.53
N ALA A 131 -2.49 -15.48 -13.84
CA ALA A 131 -2.00 -16.77 -14.34
C ALA A 131 -2.83 -17.29 -15.53
N ILE A 132 -4.14 -17.06 -15.55
CA ILE A 132 -5.00 -17.41 -16.69
C ILE A 132 -4.68 -16.53 -17.90
N HIS A 133 -4.61 -15.21 -17.70
CA HIS A 133 -4.31 -14.26 -18.79
C HIS A 133 -2.93 -14.54 -19.41
N ALA A 134 -1.97 -14.84 -18.56
CA ALA A 134 -0.64 -15.32 -18.90
C ALA A 134 -0.61 -16.46 -19.94
N LEU A 135 -1.51 -17.45 -19.84
CA LEU A 135 -1.55 -18.61 -20.73
C LEU A 135 -1.99 -18.24 -22.16
N GLN A 136 -2.62 -17.09 -22.33
CA GLN A 136 -3.15 -16.61 -23.60
C GLN A 136 -2.12 -15.81 -24.41
N VAL A 137 -0.93 -15.57 -23.86
CA VAL A 137 0.14 -14.75 -24.46
C VAL A 137 1.28 -15.65 -24.96
N ASP A 138 1.65 -15.52 -26.23
CA ASP A 138 2.85 -16.16 -26.78
C ASP A 138 4.13 -15.48 -26.24
N PRO A 139 4.97 -16.17 -25.44
CA PRO A 139 6.20 -15.59 -24.91
C PRO A 139 7.20 -15.15 -25.99
N ALA A 140 7.18 -15.76 -27.18
CA ALA A 140 8.07 -15.41 -28.28
C ALA A 140 7.76 -14.02 -28.86
N ALA A 141 6.52 -13.54 -28.70
CA ALA A 141 6.08 -12.23 -29.18
C ALA A 141 6.62 -11.06 -28.34
N ALA A 142 7.17 -11.31 -27.14
CA ALA A 142 7.61 -10.25 -26.23
C ALA A 142 8.70 -9.33 -26.83
N GLY A 143 9.68 -9.90 -27.54
CA GLY A 143 10.75 -9.16 -28.21
C GLY A 143 10.22 -8.28 -29.37
N PRO A 144 9.52 -8.87 -30.35
CA PRO A 144 8.91 -8.13 -31.46
C PRO A 144 7.97 -7.00 -31.00
N ILE A 145 7.09 -7.25 -30.01
CA ILE A 145 6.18 -6.24 -29.47
C ILE A 145 6.96 -5.10 -28.81
N ARG A 146 7.97 -5.41 -27.99
CA ARG A 146 8.82 -4.38 -27.35
C ARG A 146 9.54 -3.53 -28.38
N ALA A 147 10.10 -4.15 -29.42
CA ALA A 147 10.80 -3.43 -30.49
C ALA A 147 9.83 -2.53 -31.29
N ALA A 148 8.61 -3.01 -31.56
CA ALA A 148 7.59 -2.20 -32.21
C ALA A 148 7.15 -1.01 -31.33
N TYR A 149 6.92 -1.24 -30.04
CA TYR A 149 6.58 -0.20 -29.07
C TYR A 149 7.68 0.87 -28.98
N ALA A 150 8.95 0.46 -28.86
CA ALA A 150 10.08 1.38 -28.78
C ALA A 150 10.26 2.20 -30.07
N ARG A 151 10.09 1.59 -31.26
CA ARG A 151 10.13 2.34 -32.53
C ARG A 151 8.99 3.36 -32.65
N PHE A 152 7.81 3.03 -32.15
CA PHE A 152 6.64 3.90 -32.25
C PHE A 152 6.70 5.07 -31.25
N THR A 153 7.09 4.80 -30.00
CA THR A 153 7.08 5.78 -28.90
C THR A 153 8.41 6.51 -28.72
N GLY A 154 9.51 5.93 -29.18
CA GLY A 154 10.88 6.36 -28.82
C GLY A 154 11.30 5.94 -27.41
N ASP A 155 10.43 5.27 -26.63
CA ASP A 155 10.70 4.84 -25.27
C ASP A 155 11.48 3.51 -25.26
N GLY A 156 12.72 3.58 -24.78
CA GLY A 156 13.62 2.43 -24.63
C GLY A 156 13.69 1.86 -23.22
N ASP A 157 12.89 2.39 -22.29
CA ASP A 157 13.02 2.07 -20.88
C ASP A 157 12.64 0.64 -20.55
N SER A 158 13.32 0.08 -19.55
CA SER A 158 12.85 -1.15 -18.94
C SER A 158 11.59 -0.87 -18.13
N MET A 159 10.73 -1.88 -17.97
CA MET A 159 9.57 -1.78 -17.07
C MET A 159 9.98 -1.36 -15.65
N ALA A 160 11.17 -1.76 -15.19
CA ALA A 160 11.67 -1.34 -13.88
C ALA A 160 11.96 0.18 -13.83
N ASP A 161 12.46 0.76 -14.92
CA ASP A 161 12.74 2.20 -15.00
C ASP A 161 11.44 3.00 -15.06
N THR A 162 10.47 2.55 -15.87
CA THR A 162 9.13 3.13 -15.94
C THR A 162 8.48 3.17 -14.57
N ILE A 163 8.52 2.07 -13.81
CA ILE A 163 7.90 2.00 -12.47
C ILE A 163 8.58 2.93 -11.48
N ARG A 164 9.91 3.01 -11.48
CA ARG A 164 10.63 3.95 -10.58
C ARG A 164 10.21 5.39 -10.88
N ARG A 165 10.20 5.79 -12.16
CA ARG A 165 9.73 7.12 -12.57
C ARG A 165 8.28 7.38 -12.19
N CYS A 166 7.38 6.42 -12.42
CA CYS A 166 5.99 6.55 -12.04
C CYS A 166 5.83 6.71 -10.52
N ARG A 167 6.60 5.98 -9.70
CA ARG A 167 6.57 6.12 -8.25
C ARG A 167 7.00 7.49 -7.79
N ARG A 168 8.14 7.98 -8.29
CA ARG A 168 8.61 9.36 -8.06
C ARG A 168 7.51 10.36 -8.39
N ALA A 169 6.95 10.27 -9.60
CA ALA A 169 5.88 11.16 -10.04
C ALA A 169 4.63 11.10 -9.15
N VAL A 170 4.25 9.93 -8.63
CA VAL A 170 3.10 9.80 -7.72
C VAL A 170 3.37 10.46 -6.37
N ILE A 171 4.54 10.25 -5.76
CA ILE A 171 4.87 10.85 -4.45
C ILE A 171 5.25 12.32 -4.51
N GLU A 172 5.61 12.83 -5.68
CA GLU A 172 5.80 14.28 -5.93
C GLU A 172 4.53 14.97 -6.44
N GLY A 173 3.55 14.21 -6.92
CA GLY A 173 2.26 14.70 -7.41
C GLY A 173 1.12 14.40 -6.45
N ASN A 174 0.34 13.37 -6.76
CA ASN A 174 -0.94 13.07 -6.08
C ASN A 174 -0.78 12.76 -4.59
N LEU A 175 0.39 12.25 -4.19
CA LEU A 175 0.74 11.92 -2.80
C LEU A 175 1.80 12.87 -2.21
N ALA A 176 1.98 14.07 -2.76
CA ALA A 176 2.95 15.04 -2.25
C ALA A 176 2.71 15.38 -0.78
N ALA A 177 1.49 15.80 -0.41
CA ALA A 177 1.15 16.12 0.99
C ALA A 177 1.48 14.99 2.00
N PRO A 178 1.00 13.74 1.82
CA PRO A 178 1.34 12.66 2.75
C PRO A 178 2.83 12.28 2.71
N PHE A 179 3.52 12.42 1.57
CA PHE A 179 4.95 12.18 1.49
C PHE A 179 5.76 13.25 2.24
N GLU A 180 5.45 14.55 2.07
CA GLU A 180 6.10 15.62 2.84
C GLU A 180 5.84 15.49 4.33
N ALA A 181 4.61 15.14 4.73
CA ALA A 181 4.28 14.92 6.14
C ALA A 181 5.08 13.76 6.75
N LEU A 182 5.41 12.73 5.96
CA LEU A 182 6.28 11.63 6.38
C LEU A 182 7.75 12.09 6.47
N VAL A 183 8.23 12.87 5.50
CA VAL A 183 9.57 13.49 5.53
C VAL A 183 9.74 14.35 6.77
N ASP A 184 8.76 15.20 7.10
CA ASP A 184 8.82 16.06 8.29
C ASP A 184 8.84 15.26 9.59
N ALA A 185 8.16 14.11 9.63
CA ALA A 185 8.22 13.22 10.79
C ALA A 185 9.59 12.54 10.92
N VAL A 186 10.16 12.07 9.80
CA VAL A 186 11.52 11.51 9.76
C VAL A 186 12.57 12.54 10.17
N ASP A 187 12.45 13.78 9.69
CA ASP A 187 13.35 14.90 10.01
C ASP A 187 13.34 15.24 11.50
N ARG A 188 12.14 15.37 12.10
CA ARG A 188 12.00 15.57 13.55
C ARG A 188 12.61 14.41 14.36
N GLN A 189 12.38 13.18 13.93
CA GLN A 189 12.93 11.99 14.59
C GLN A 189 14.46 11.93 14.48
N ALA A 190 15.03 12.30 13.33
CA ALA A 190 16.47 12.38 13.14
C ALA A 190 17.11 13.48 14.00
N TYR A 191 16.46 14.64 14.11
CA TYR A 191 16.92 15.77 14.94
C TYR A 191 17.02 15.44 16.44
N ALA A 192 16.19 14.51 16.92
CA ALA A 192 16.20 14.08 18.31
C ALA A 192 17.43 13.21 18.67
N GLY A 193 18.04 12.52 17.68
CA GLY A 193 19.20 11.66 17.88
C GLY A 193 20.52 12.43 17.79
N TRP A 194 21.43 12.23 18.75
CA TRP A 194 22.71 12.94 18.78
C TRP A 194 23.59 12.62 17.56
N ASP A 195 23.48 11.40 17.02
CA ASP A 195 24.21 10.86 15.88
C ASP A 195 23.51 11.10 14.53
N THR A 196 22.26 11.56 14.53
CA THR A 196 21.45 11.78 13.31
C THR A 196 21.01 13.23 13.12
N ARG A 197 21.24 14.12 14.09
CA ARG A 197 20.71 15.50 14.07
C ARG A 197 21.28 16.44 13.01
N ASP A 198 22.45 16.11 12.47
CA ASP A 198 23.10 16.89 11.41
C ASP A 198 22.73 16.38 10.01
N LEU A 199 21.88 15.36 9.91
CA LEU A 199 21.31 14.91 8.64
C LEU A 199 20.34 15.97 8.13
N THR A 200 20.52 16.39 6.88
CA THR A 200 19.64 17.42 6.33
C THR A 200 18.28 16.83 5.95
N ARG A 201 17.22 17.62 6.07
CA ARG A 201 15.88 17.26 5.57
C ARG A 201 15.91 16.86 4.09
N ALA A 202 16.78 17.49 3.29
CA ALA A 202 16.95 17.17 1.87
C ALA A 202 17.50 15.75 1.66
N ASP A 203 18.54 15.38 2.41
CA ASP A 203 19.13 14.03 2.33
C ASP A 203 18.14 12.96 2.84
N LEU A 204 17.41 13.23 3.91
CA LEU A 204 16.39 12.33 4.45
C LEU A 204 15.23 12.12 3.48
N ARG A 205 14.80 13.20 2.82
CA ARG A 205 13.79 13.16 1.76
C ARG A 205 14.23 12.26 0.60
N GLU A 206 15.45 12.46 0.11
CA GLU A 206 15.99 11.69 -1.03
C GLU A 206 16.23 10.23 -0.66
N ALA A 207 16.68 9.95 0.56
CA ALA A 207 16.79 8.60 1.07
C ALA A 207 15.44 7.88 1.13
N LEU A 208 14.40 8.54 1.66
CA LEU A 208 13.05 7.98 1.74
C LEU A 208 12.42 7.76 0.36
N ALA A 209 12.64 8.71 -0.55
CA ALA A 209 12.29 8.60 -1.97
C ALA A 209 12.90 7.34 -2.61
N ALA A 210 14.21 7.14 -2.46
CA ALA A 210 14.92 6.02 -3.04
C ALA A 210 14.39 4.68 -2.53
N VAL A 211 14.12 4.55 -1.23
CA VAL A 211 13.51 3.33 -0.67
C VAL A 211 12.15 3.05 -1.32
N ILE A 212 11.30 4.06 -1.43
CA ILE A 212 9.97 3.97 -2.07
C ILE A 212 10.07 3.52 -3.53
N GLU A 213 11.00 4.10 -4.30
CA GLU A 213 11.18 3.76 -5.71
C GLU A 213 11.57 2.30 -5.93
N HIS A 214 12.31 1.73 -4.99
CA HIS A 214 12.80 0.35 -5.06
C HIS A 214 11.90 -0.69 -4.39
N LEU A 215 10.83 -0.31 -3.67
CA LEU A 215 9.86 -1.24 -3.08
C LEU A 215 9.18 -2.07 -4.16
N GLN A 216 9.25 -3.40 -4.16
CA GLN A 216 8.63 -4.17 -5.25
C GLN A 216 7.23 -4.72 -4.91
N ALA A 217 6.90 -4.83 -3.63
CA ALA A 217 5.56 -5.14 -3.13
C ALA A 217 4.67 -3.90 -3.04
N TYR A 218 3.36 -4.10 -2.83
CA TYR A 218 2.38 -3.02 -2.64
C TYR A 218 2.61 -2.25 -1.32
N ARG A 219 3.10 -2.98 -0.30
CA ARG A 219 3.49 -2.52 1.03
C ARG A 219 4.64 -3.40 1.50
N GLY A 220 5.61 -2.84 2.22
CA GLY A 220 6.65 -3.64 2.90
C GLY A 220 6.28 -3.91 4.36
N TYR A 221 6.19 -5.17 4.77
CA TYR A 221 6.10 -5.52 6.19
C TYR A 221 7.52 -5.83 6.73
N PRO A 222 7.92 -5.28 7.89
CA PRO A 222 9.17 -5.65 8.53
C PRO A 222 9.23 -7.15 8.79
N GLY A 223 10.35 -7.78 8.44
CA GLY A 223 10.55 -9.22 8.65
C GLY A 223 10.14 -10.12 7.48
N ASP A 224 9.58 -9.57 6.40
CA ASP A 224 9.39 -10.32 5.15
C ASP A 224 10.76 -10.61 4.53
N GLY A 225 11.34 -11.80 4.76
CA GLY A 225 12.70 -12.15 4.32
C GLY A 225 12.90 -12.44 2.82
N GLY A 226 12.06 -11.86 1.94
CA GLY A 226 12.00 -12.22 0.51
C GLY A 226 12.70 -11.26 -0.47
N THR A 227 12.79 -11.65 -1.74
CA THR A 227 13.36 -10.83 -2.84
C THR A 227 12.60 -9.51 -3.08
N PHE A 228 11.33 -9.46 -2.67
CA PHE A 228 10.44 -8.30 -2.78
C PHE A 228 10.29 -7.53 -1.46
N SER A 229 11.15 -7.86 -0.48
CA SER A 229 11.14 -7.29 0.85
C SER A 229 11.53 -5.82 0.87
N LEU A 230 11.17 -5.18 1.98
CA LEU A 230 11.70 -3.88 2.35
C LEU A 230 13.25 -3.88 2.40
N ASP A 231 13.86 -4.95 2.90
CA ASP A 231 15.32 -5.05 2.97
C ASP A 231 15.97 -5.07 1.58
N ALA A 232 15.37 -5.75 0.61
CA ALA A 232 15.83 -5.73 -0.79
C ALA A 232 15.67 -4.34 -1.43
N ALA A 233 14.60 -3.62 -1.10
CA ALA A 233 14.40 -2.24 -1.55
C ALA A 233 15.46 -1.30 -0.97
N ILE A 234 15.75 -1.42 0.33
CA ILE A 234 16.80 -0.66 1.02
C ILE A 234 18.18 -0.96 0.42
N ALA A 235 18.47 -2.23 0.13
CA ALA A 235 19.74 -2.63 -0.49
C ALA A 235 19.94 -1.96 -1.86
N ARG A 236 18.91 -1.94 -2.71
CA ARG A 236 18.95 -1.27 -4.02
C ARG A 236 19.03 0.26 -3.89
N ALA A 237 18.28 0.85 -2.96
CA ALA A 237 18.37 2.29 -2.68
C ALA A 237 19.78 2.70 -2.26
N ARG A 238 20.52 1.81 -1.59
CA ARG A 238 21.91 2.04 -1.18
C ARG A 238 22.90 2.11 -2.36
N GLU A 239 22.55 1.51 -3.50
CA GLU A 239 23.36 1.60 -4.73
C GLU A 239 23.30 3.00 -5.35
N THR A 240 22.21 3.76 -5.11
CA THR A 240 21.98 5.08 -5.72
C THR A 240 22.14 6.24 -4.73
N VAL A 241 21.71 6.07 -3.48
CA VAL A 241 21.75 7.10 -2.42
C VAL A 241 22.46 6.54 -1.17
N PRO A 242 23.77 6.21 -1.24
CA PRO A 242 24.50 5.73 -0.07
C PRO A 242 24.70 6.86 0.95
N GLY A 243 24.69 6.51 2.23
CA GLY A 243 25.09 7.44 3.30
C GLY A 243 24.23 7.35 4.55
N PRO A 244 24.55 8.19 5.55
CA PRO A 244 23.95 8.09 6.88
C PRO A 244 22.46 8.46 6.90
N ALA A 245 21.98 9.28 5.95
CA ALA A 245 20.55 9.56 5.78
C ALA A 245 19.76 8.30 5.40
N LEU A 246 20.27 7.49 4.46
CA LEU A 246 19.65 6.21 4.10
C LEU A 246 19.71 5.22 5.26
N ASP A 247 20.81 5.19 6.03
CA ASP A 247 20.90 4.34 7.22
C ASP A 247 19.85 4.69 8.28
N ALA A 248 19.63 5.99 8.53
CA ALA A 248 18.61 6.47 9.45
C ALA A 248 17.20 6.10 8.96
N VAL A 249 16.89 6.36 7.69
CA VAL A 249 15.61 6.00 7.08
C VAL A 249 15.39 4.49 7.14
N ALA A 250 16.38 3.68 6.76
CA ALA A 250 16.31 2.22 6.78
C ALA A 250 15.99 1.68 8.19
N LYS A 251 16.64 2.21 9.23
CA LYS A 251 16.34 1.82 10.62
C LYS A 251 14.89 2.13 10.99
N LEU A 252 14.35 3.29 10.59
CA LEU A 252 12.97 3.69 10.87
C LEU A 252 11.97 2.79 10.16
N VAL A 253 12.10 2.63 8.83
CA VAL A 253 11.13 1.86 8.03
C VAL A 253 11.23 0.35 8.27
N SER A 254 12.34 -0.17 8.78
CA SER A 254 12.47 -1.56 9.22
C SER A 254 12.01 -1.79 10.67
N GLY A 255 11.51 -0.77 11.38
CA GLY A 255 11.04 -0.89 12.77
C GLY A 255 12.16 -1.14 13.78
N ARG A 256 13.41 -0.76 13.47
CA ARG A 256 14.58 -0.97 14.34
C ARG A 256 14.83 0.21 15.30
N VAL A 257 14.03 1.26 15.20
CA VAL A 257 14.04 2.40 16.12
C VAL A 257 12.86 2.25 17.08
N PRO A 258 13.10 2.18 18.41
CA PRO A 258 12.01 2.08 19.38
C PRO A 258 11.32 3.44 19.58
N GLY A 259 10.09 3.39 20.09
CA GLY A 259 9.30 4.57 20.49
C GLY A 259 8.09 4.84 19.60
N ASP A 260 7.11 5.53 20.18
CA ASP A 260 5.80 5.74 19.57
C ASP A 260 5.87 6.53 18.26
N GLU A 261 6.74 7.55 18.19
CA GLU A 261 6.93 8.35 16.97
C GLU A 261 7.53 7.50 15.84
N ALA A 262 8.53 6.67 16.14
CA ALA A 262 9.13 5.77 15.15
C ALA A 262 8.13 4.72 14.65
N ALA A 263 7.30 4.17 15.55
CA ALA A 263 6.22 3.26 15.17
C ALA A 263 5.17 3.94 14.28
N LEU A 264 4.83 5.21 14.56
CA LEU A 264 3.90 5.99 13.74
C LEU A 264 4.48 6.31 12.36
N ILE A 265 5.77 6.64 12.27
CA ILE A 265 6.48 6.84 11.00
C ILE A 265 6.42 5.56 10.16
N LEU A 266 6.75 4.42 10.75
CA LEU A 266 6.67 3.12 10.09
C LEU A 266 5.26 2.83 9.58
N GLN A 267 4.25 3.02 10.43
CA GLN A 267 2.86 2.82 10.07
C GLN A 267 2.44 3.72 8.89
N ARG A 268 2.82 5.00 8.90
CA ARG A 268 2.51 5.95 7.82
C ARG A 268 3.23 5.59 6.52
N PHE A 269 4.49 5.19 6.61
CA PHE A 269 5.26 4.68 5.47
C PHE A 269 4.56 3.48 4.83
N GLN A 270 4.14 2.50 5.64
CA GLN A 270 3.40 1.34 5.16
C GLN A 270 2.05 1.71 4.53
N GLN A 271 1.41 2.79 4.97
CA GLN A 271 0.14 3.28 4.40
C GLN A 271 0.31 4.12 3.14
N LEU A 272 1.55 4.51 2.80
CA LEU A 272 1.85 5.26 1.58
C LEU A 272 1.86 4.29 0.39
N ARG A 273 0.82 4.36 -0.44
CA ARG A 273 0.61 3.40 -1.54
C ARG A 273 1.34 3.82 -2.81
N LEU A 274 1.85 2.85 -3.56
CA LEU A 274 2.68 3.11 -4.73
C LEU A 274 2.24 2.27 -5.94
N PRO A 275 2.37 2.79 -7.18
CA PRO A 275 2.26 1.96 -8.38
C PRO A 275 3.25 0.78 -8.35
N ARG A 276 2.93 -0.33 -9.03
CA ARG A 276 3.74 -1.57 -8.98
C ARG A 276 4.04 -2.18 -10.36
N ARG A 277 4.91 -3.20 -10.36
CA ARG A 277 5.22 -4.06 -11.51
C ARG A 277 4.21 -5.18 -11.67
N LEU A 278 3.78 -5.44 -12.90
CA LEU A 278 3.14 -6.70 -13.32
C LEU A 278 4.11 -7.46 -14.23
N ARG A 279 4.22 -8.78 -14.10
CA ARG A 279 5.04 -9.63 -14.99
C ARG A 279 4.15 -10.67 -15.73
N PRO A 280 4.44 -10.99 -17.01
CA PRO A 280 3.92 -12.19 -17.68
C PRO A 280 4.46 -13.50 -17.03
N PRO A 281 3.83 -14.67 -17.29
CA PRO A 281 4.08 -15.89 -16.53
C PRO A 281 5.48 -16.48 -16.77
N PRO A 282 5.93 -17.40 -15.90
CA PRO A 282 7.16 -18.14 -16.12
C PRO A 282 7.07 -19.03 -17.37
N ALA A 283 8.20 -19.13 -18.10
CA ALA A 283 8.38 -20.04 -19.22
C ALA A 283 8.37 -21.49 -18.70
N GLY A 284 7.19 -22.10 -18.63
CA GLY A 284 7.03 -23.49 -18.18
C GLY A 284 5.59 -23.97 -18.10
N LEU A 285 4.62 -23.07 -17.89
CA LEU A 285 3.19 -23.39 -17.84
C LEU A 285 2.56 -23.63 -19.22
N ALA A 286 3.21 -23.19 -20.30
CA ALA A 286 2.70 -23.30 -21.67
C ALA A 286 2.78 -24.70 -22.30
N ARG A 287 3.16 -25.76 -21.58
CA ARG A 287 3.38 -27.09 -22.20
C ARG A 287 2.41 -28.21 -21.83
N ARG A 288 1.48 -28.04 -20.88
CA ARG A 288 0.49 -29.09 -20.57
C ARG A 288 -0.84 -28.52 -20.05
N ALA A 289 -1.68 -28.07 -20.96
CA ALA A 289 -3.12 -28.01 -20.74
C ALA A 289 -3.82 -28.33 -22.06
N VAL A 290 -3.75 -29.59 -22.47
CA VAL A 290 -4.76 -30.18 -23.37
C VAL A 290 -5.86 -30.68 -22.45
N VAL A 291 -6.87 -29.85 -22.21
CA VAL A 291 -8.17 -30.36 -21.77
C VAL A 291 -8.96 -30.57 -23.05
N ALA A 292 -8.94 -31.81 -23.53
CA ALA A 292 -9.90 -32.25 -24.53
C ALA A 292 -11.29 -32.15 -23.89
N VAL A 293 -12.11 -31.26 -24.42
CA VAL A 293 -13.56 -31.32 -24.24
C VAL A 293 -14.08 -31.89 -25.56
N ASP A 294 -14.31 -33.20 -25.59
CA ASP A 294 -15.14 -33.82 -26.62
C ASP A 294 -16.62 -33.45 -26.34
N PRO A 295 -17.49 -33.38 -27.37
CA PRO A 295 -18.69 -32.56 -27.41
C PRO A 295 -19.82 -32.95 -26.46
#